data_AF-A0A4V3WVW0-F1
#
_entry.id   AF-A0A4V3WVW0-F1
#
_cell.length_a   1.000
_cell.length_b   1.000
_cell.length_c   1.000
_cell.angle_alpha   90.00
_cell.angle_beta   90.00
_cell.angle_gamma   90.00
#
_symmetry.space_group_name_H-M   'P 1'
#
loop_
_entity.id
_entity.type
_entity.pdbx_description
1 polymer ?
#
loop_
_entity_poly.entity_id
_entity_poly.type
_entity_poly.pdbx_seq_one_letter_code
_entity_poly.pdbx_strand_id
1 'polypeptide(L)'
;MNNQEVSWFLLNYIAPTAPRCNSAEFAIDKFNAATASQLDVFAPSFIEIEQHGGEVKRIERPLLFHYVFVRGSEETVKNLCSRANGFSFVLNHSGDYRYVKVTEAALDTFRTIARFYGNKIPCYATDEVELAEGDLVQVVDGDFPGLTGRYISRKGSRSGKIVIAVTQFLSAVVYDIKADYVRVLEFAKDSKRAYDQIEAFVPRLFKALRAYHGRTKLDASITAPLSVFCRRFDSLSIDNAKTDAKLQLLLMTASKILGDMNLYELARSRFDRLCNNITNPWGKALTALLIGVTDGDMDMLLSGKLLIGERTERESKSQSQLREEYDYYLGATGLSSSVTKCPMIACAF
;
A
#
# COMPACT_ATOMS: atom_id res chain seq x y z
N MET A 1 -22.18 7.25 -38.27
CA MET A 1 -20.81 7.65 -37.86
C MET A 1 -20.29 6.55 -36.95
N ASN A 2 -19.49 5.62 -37.48
CA ASN A 2 -18.85 4.59 -36.65
C ASN A 2 -17.84 5.29 -35.75
N ASN A 3 -18.17 5.44 -34.47
CA ASN A 3 -17.21 5.89 -33.47
C ASN A 3 -16.19 4.76 -33.31
N GLN A 4 -15.15 4.75 -34.14
CA GLN A 4 -14.08 3.76 -34.02
C GLN A 4 -13.40 3.98 -32.68
N GLU A 5 -13.59 3.04 -31.77
CA GLU A 5 -13.05 3.10 -30.43
C GLU A 5 -11.51 3.21 -30.50
N VAL A 6 -10.98 4.32 -29.98
CA VAL A 6 -9.55 4.59 -29.94
C VAL A 6 -8.97 3.96 -28.68
N SER A 7 -7.87 3.23 -28.83
CA SER A 7 -7.21 2.54 -27.71
C SER A 7 -5.69 2.65 -27.83
N TRP A 8 -5.00 2.44 -26.71
CA TRP A 8 -3.55 2.23 -26.70
C TRP A 8 -3.23 0.75 -26.91
N PHE A 9 -2.40 0.46 -27.91
CA PHE A 9 -1.92 -0.88 -28.24
C PHE A 9 -0.45 -1.01 -27.88
N LEU A 10 -0.07 -2.18 -27.34
CA LEU A 10 1.33 -2.55 -27.19
C LEU A 10 1.83 -3.22 -28.49
N LEU A 11 2.83 -2.63 -29.12
CA LEU A 11 3.45 -3.14 -30.34
C LEU A 11 4.92 -3.43 -30.11
N ASN A 12 5.50 -4.32 -30.91
CA ASN A 12 6.94 -4.39 -31.10
C ASN A 12 7.35 -3.38 -32.18
N TYR A 13 8.51 -2.74 -31.99
CA TYR A 13 9.16 -1.93 -33.00
C TYR A 13 10.63 -2.33 -33.16
N ILE A 14 10.97 -2.82 -34.34
CA ILE A 14 12.34 -3.13 -34.74
C ILE A 14 12.64 -2.33 -36.01
N ALA A 15 13.59 -1.40 -35.93
CA ALA A 15 13.94 -0.54 -37.06
C ALA A 15 14.38 -1.38 -38.29
N PRO A 16 13.77 -1.19 -39.48
CA PRO A 16 14.08 -2.01 -40.67
C PRO A 16 15.48 -1.83 -41.26
N THR A 17 16.21 -0.74 -40.94
CA THR A 17 17.53 -0.39 -41.50
C THR A 17 18.39 0.37 -40.47
N ALA A 18 19.73 0.22 -40.51
CA ALA A 18 20.67 0.93 -39.62
C ALA A 18 21.81 1.67 -40.37
N PRO A 19 22.38 2.77 -39.81
CA PRO A 19 22.00 3.49 -38.58
C PRO A 19 21.75 5.02 -38.78
N ARG A 20 20.70 5.55 -38.12
CA ARG A 20 20.69 6.78 -37.27
C ARG A 20 19.37 7.56 -37.15
N CYS A 21 18.35 7.35 -37.98
CA CYS A 21 17.20 8.27 -37.99
C CYS A 21 15.78 7.69 -37.88
N ASN A 22 15.59 6.37 -37.74
CA ASN A 22 14.24 5.81 -37.67
C ASN A 22 13.92 5.39 -36.24
N SER A 23 13.50 6.34 -35.42
CA SER A 23 12.81 6.02 -34.16
C SER A 23 11.38 5.59 -34.44
N ALA A 24 10.71 5.00 -33.44
CA ALA A 24 9.29 4.65 -33.56
C ALA A 24 8.45 5.90 -33.85
N GLU A 25 8.77 7.02 -33.20
CA GLU A 25 8.17 8.33 -33.42
C GLU A 25 8.27 8.76 -34.88
N PHE A 26 9.49 8.77 -35.43
CA PHE A 26 9.70 9.15 -36.82
C PHE A 26 8.93 8.26 -37.81
N ALA A 27 8.87 6.96 -37.55
CA ALA A 27 8.14 6.02 -38.39
C ALA A 27 6.62 6.23 -38.32
N ILE A 28 6.08 6.58 -37.15
CA ILE A 28 4.68 6.95 -36.95
C ILE A 28 4.35 8.27 -37.65
N ASP A 29 5.18 9.30 -37.50
CA ASP A 29 4.98 10.60 -38.17
C ASP A 29 4.93 10.44 -39.69
N LYS A 30 5.84 9.64 -40.25
CA LYS A 30 5.84 9.30 -41.68
C LYS A 30 4.57 8.56 -42.10
N PHE A 31 4.09 7.63 -41.28
CA PHE A 31 2.86 6.89 -41.57
C PHE A 31 1.63 7.82 -41.52
N ASN A 32 1.54 8.68 -40.50
CA ASN A 32 0.46 9.66 -40.35
C ASN A 32 0.41 10.59 -41.55
N ALA A 33 1.55 11.14 -41.97
CA ALA A 33 1.64 12.00 -43.16
C ALA A 33 1.20 11.28 -44.45
N ALA A 34 1.61 10.02 -44.63
CA ALA A 34 1.30 9.25 -45.84
C ALA A 34 -0.16 8.75 -45.92
N THR A 35 -0.88 8.70 -44.81
CA THR A 35 -2.22 8.10 -44.72
C THR A 35 -3.30 9.06 -44.24
N ALA A 36 -2.93 10.30 -43.92
CA ALA A 36 -3.80 11.27 -43.22
C ALA A 36 -4.38 10.69 -41.91
N SER A 37 -3.60 9.86 -41.21
CA SER A 37 -3.97 9.30 -39.90
C SER A 37 -3.47 10.17 -38.74
N GLN A 38 -3.98 9.92 -37.53
CA GLN A 38 -3.58 10.60 -36.30
C GLN A 38 -3.22 9.59 -35.20
N LEU A 39 -2.20 8.76 -35.47
CA LEU A 39 -1.65 7.88 -34.44
C LEU A 39 -0.76 8.67 -33.47
N ASP A 40 -0.90 8.41 -32.17
CA ASP A 40 0.04 8.88 -31.13
C ASP A 40 0.95 7.73 -30.72
N VAL A 41 2.17 8.04 -30.27
CA VAL A 41 3.16 7.04 -29.88
C VAL A 41 3.92 7.45 -28.64
N PHE A 42 4.13 6.48 -27.77
CA PHE A 42 5.00 6.59 -26.61
C PHE A 42 6.00 5.42 -26.65
N ALA A 43 7.27 5.75 -26.89
CA ALA A 43 8.35 4.76 -26.99
C ALA A 43 9.49 5.08 -26.00
N PRO A 44 9.31 4.78 -24.70
CA PRO A 44 10.38 4.96 -23.72
C PRO A 44 11.50 3.94 -23.92
N SER A 45 12.69 4.26 -23.39
CA SER A 45 13.78 3.29 -23.31
C SER A 45 13.62 2.46 -22.04
N PHE A 46 13.62 1.13 -22.18
CA PHE A 46 13.60 0.21 -21.05
C PHE A 46 15.02 -0.11 -20.61
N ILE A 47 15.28 -0.08 -19.30
CA ILE A 47 16.56 -0.47 -18.72
C ILE A 47 16.35 -1.55 -17.66
N GLU A 48 17.29 -2.49 -17.60
CA GLU A 48 17.36 -3.45 -16.51
C GLU A 48 18.23 -2.86 -15.39
N ILE A 49 17.78 -2.97 -14.14
CA ILE A 49 18.56 -2.54 -12.99
C ILE A 49 19.04 -3.79 -12.24
N GLU A 50 20.34 -4.06 -12.28
CA GLU A 50 20.98 -5.05 -11.42
C GLU A 50 21.48 -4.39 -10.12
N GLN A 51 21.10 -4.94 -8.97
CA GLN A 51 21.67 -4.55 -7.67
C GLN A 51 22.78 -5.51 -7.28
N HIS A 52 24.04 -5.05 -7.36
CA HIS A 52 25.19 -5.77 -6.83
C HIS A 52 25.73 -5.03 -5.59
N GLY A 53 25.79 -5.73 -4.45
CA GLY A 53 26.54 -5.26 -3.28
C GLY A 53 26.12 -3.90 -2.69
N GLY A 54 24.90 -3.42 -2.94
CA GLY A 54 24.42 -2.13 -2.45
C GLY A 54 24.63 -0.94 -3.39
N GLU A 55 25.39 -1.09 -4.47
CA GLU A 55 25.43 -0.12 -5.58
C GLU A 55 24.41 -0.48 -6.65
N VAL A 56 23.58 0.50 -7.02
CA VAL A 56 22.64 0.38 -8.13
C VAL A 56 23.42 0.57 -9.42
N LYS A 57 23.97 -0.51 -9.97
CA LYS A 57 24.63 -0.45 -11.28
C LYS A 57 23.56 -0.55 -12.35
N ARG A 58 23.21 0.59 -12.95
CA ARG A 58 22.36 0.65 -14.13
C ARG A 58 23.14 0.03 -15.29
N ILE A 59 22.83 -1.21 -15.62
CA ILE A 59 23.36 -1.82 -16.84
C ILE A 59 22.36 -1.45 -17.93
N GLU A 60 22.76 -0.56 -18.83
CA GLU A 60 22.04 -0.37 -20.07
C GLU A 60 22.21 -1.65 -20.89
N ARG A 61 21.34 -2.65 -20.65
CA ARG A 61 21.18 -3.76 -21.58
C ARG A 61 20.23 -3.29 -22.67
N PRO A 62 20.68 -3.22 -23.94
CA PRO A 62 19.75 -3.01 -25.04
C PRO A 62 18.81 -4.23 -25.09
N LEU A 63 17.54 -3.98 -24.79
CA LEU A 63 16.36 -4.67 -25.31
C LEU A 63 16.14 -6.12 -24.82
N LEU A 64 15.44 -6.26 -23.69
CA LEU A 64 14.46 -7.34 -23.52
C LEU A 64 13.12 -6.99 -24.19
N PHE A 65 12.79 -5.70 -24.28
CA PHE A 65 11.48 -5.22 -24.74
C PHE A 65 11.63 -4.22 -25.90
N HIS A 66 11.30 -4.65 -27.11
CA HIS A 66 11.13 -3.77 -28.28
C HIS A 66 9.76 -3.06 -28.26
N TYR A 67 9.22 -2.83 -27.07
CA TYR A 67 7.84 -2.42 -26.92
C TYR A 67 7.64 -0.93 -27.11
N VAL A 68 6.57 -0.56 -27.80
CA VAL A 68 6.11 0.81 -27.95
C VAL A 68 4.59 0.84 -27.80
N PHE A 69 4.07 1.93 -27.27
CA PHE A 69 2.64 2.12 -27.08
C PHE A 69 2.14 3.02 -28.20
N VAL A 70 1.11 2.59 -28.94
CA VAL A 70 0.53 3.36 -30.04
C VAL A 70 -0.96 3.55 -29.82
N ARG A 71 -1.44 4.80 -29.90
CA ARG A 71 -2.86 5.15 -29.77
C ARG A 71 -3.48 5.27 -31.16
N GLY A 72 -4.60 4.59 -31.38
CA GLY A 72 -5.34 4.70 -32.64
C GLY A 72 -6.59 3.84 -32.64
N SER A 73 -7.32 3.87 -33.76
CA SER A 73 -8.33 2.83 -34.01
C SER A 73 -7.64 1.52 -34.39
N GLU A 74 -8.29 0.39 -34.10
CA GLU A 74 -7.73 -0.92 -34.41
C GLU A 74 -7.45 -1.09 -35.91
N GLU A 75 -8.28 -0.51 -36.78
CA GLU A 75 -8.09 -0.55 -38.24
C GLU A 75 -6.83 0.21 -38.66
N THR A 76 -6.62 1.42 -38.15
CA THR A 76 -5.43 2.22 -38.46
C THR A 76 -4.17 1.55 -37.95
N VAL A 77 -4.21 0.96 -36.75
CA VAL A 77 -3.05 0.23 -36.19
C VAL A 77 -2.78 -1.07 -36.97
N LYS A 78 -3.82 -1.76 -37.47
CA LYS A 78 -3.64 -2.90 -38.38
C LYS A 78 -2.94 -2.50 -39.68
N ASN A 79 -3.33 -1.37 -40.28
CA ASN A 79 -2.68 -0.83 -41.47
C ASN A 79 -1.22 -0.41 -41.19
N LEU A 80 -0.93 0.10 -39.99
CA LEU A 80 0.44 0.36 -39.57
C LEU A 80 1.27 -0.94 -39.54
N CYS A 81 0.77 -1.98 -38.89
CA CYS A 81 1.48 -3.26 -38.72
C CYS A 81 1.53 -4.14 -39.98
N SER A 82 0.70 -3.88 -41.00
CA SER A 82 0.74 -4.63 -42.27
C SER A 82 1.84 -4.15 -43.22
N ARG A 83 2.54 -3.07 -42.88
CA ARG A 83 3.60 -2.47 -43.72
C ARG A 83 4.98 -2.94 -43.27
N ALA A 84 5.94 -2.90 -44.19
CA ALA A 84 7.35 -3.17 -43.89
C ALA A 84 8.03 -1.95 -43.21
N ASN A 85 7.55 -1.56 -42.04
CA ASN A 85 8.00 -0.38 -41.27
C ASN A 85 8.55 -0.74 -39.88
N GLY A 86 8.59 -2.03 -39.52
CA GLY A 86 9.15 -2.51 -38.27
C GLY A 86 8.15 -2.68 -37.12
N PHE A 87 6.88 -2.31 -37.31
CA PHE A 87 5.83 -2.49 -36.29
C PHE A 87 5.15 -3.84 -36.39
N SER A 88 4.94 -4.51 -35.26
CA SER A 88 4.09 -5.72 -35.20
C SER A 88 3.30 -5.78 -33.90
N PHE A 89 2.13 -6.42 -33.93
CA PHE A 89 1.31 -6.56 -32.73
C PHE A 89 1.94 -7.50 -31.71
N VAL A 90 1.80 -7.16 -30.44
CA VAL A 90 1.91 -8.13 -29.35
C VAL A 90 0.57 -8.86 -29.24
N LEU A 91 0.61 -10.18 -29.37
CA LEU A 91 -0.57 -11.03 -29.24
C LEU A 91 -0.89 -11.26 -27.77
N ASN A 92 -2.17 -11.19 -27.46
CA ASN A 92 -2.67 -11.57 -26.15
C ASN A 92 -3.20 -13.00 -26.24
N HIS A 93 -2.49 -13.93 -25.62
CA HIS A 93 -2.85 -15.35 -25.61
C HIS A 93 -3.78 -15.73 -24.43
N SER A 94 -4.04 -14.80 -23.52
CA SER A 94 -4.61 -15.06 -22.20
C SER A 94 -5.89 -14.27 -21.90
N GLY A 95 -6.35 -13.43 -22.83
CA GLY A 95 -7.49 -12.53 -22.60
C GLY A 95 -8.46 -12.45 -23.77
N ASP A 96 -9.54 -11.70 -23.55
CA ASP A 96 -10.71 -11.64 -24.45
C ASP A 96 -10.42 -10.97 -25.80
N TYR A 97 -9.35 -10.16 -25.87
CA TYR A 97 -8.94 -9.44 -27.08
C TYR A 97 -7.68 -10.03 -27.67
N ARG A 98 -7.63 -10.16 -29.00
CA ARG A 98 -6.49 -10.71 -29.75
C ARG A 98 -5.17 -9.93 -29.56
N TYR A 99 -5.25 -8.63 -29.33
CA TYR A 99 -4.10 -7.73 -29.22
C TYR A 99 -4.02 -7.15 -27.81
N VAL A 100 -2.79 -6.96 -27.31
CA VAL A 100 -2.56 -6.33 -26.01
C VAL A 100 -2.95 -4.85 -26.08
N LYS A 101 -3.94 -4.47 -25.27
CA LYS A 101 -4.38 -3.08 -25.06
C LYS A 101 -3.98 -2.59 -23.68
N VAL A 102 -3.77 -1.29 -23.54
CA VAL A 102 -3.40 -0.62 -22.28
C VAL A 102 -4.43 0.46 -21.97
N THR A 103 -4.82 0.59 -20.71
CA THR A 103 -5.73 1.66 -20.28
C THR A 103 -5.00 3.00 -20.25
N GLU A 104 -5.70 4.11 -20.43
CA GLU A 104 -5.08 5.44 -20.27
C GLU A 104 -4.46 5.61 -18.89
N ALA A 105 -5.17 5.21 -17.83
CA ALA A 105 -4.67 5.33 -16.46
C ALA A 105 -3.34 4.57 -16.24
N ALA A 106 -3.20 3.37 -16.79
CA ALA A 106 -1.95 2.61 -16.70
C ALA A 106 -0.82 3.30 -17.48
N LEU A 107 -1.12 3.83 -18.67
CA LEU A 107 -0.12 4.50 -19.49
C LEU A 107 0.32 5.85 -18.90
N ASP A 108 -0.59 6.62 -18.32
CA ASP A 108 -0.26 7.91 -17.68
C ASP A 108 0.61 7.72 -16.43
N THR A 109 0.29 6.69 -15.65
CA THR A 109 1.14 6.24 -14.55
C THR A 109 2.55 5.91 -15.06
N PHE A 110 2.62 5.14 -16.14
CA PHE A 110 3.86 4.72 -16.74
C PHE A 110 4.67 5.88 -17.34
N ARG A 111 4.01 6.85 -17.98
CA ARG A 111 4.62 8.11 -18.47
C ARG A 111 5.19 8.95 -17.34
N THR A 112 4.53 8.98 -16.18
CA THR A 112 5.01 9.70 -14.99
C THR A 112 6.31 9.08 -14.48
N ILE A 113 6.36 7.75 -14.38
CA ILE A 113 7.59 7.02 -14.03
C ILE A 113 8.69 7.27 -15.05
N ALA A 114 8.35 7.25 -16.35
CA ALA A 114 9.28 7.54 -17.43
C ALA A 114 9.94 8.89 -17.31
N ARG A 115 9.15 9.94 -17.12
CA ARG A 115 9.67 11.31 -16.95
C ARG A 115 10.62 11.39 -15.76
N PHE A 116 10.30 10.74 -14.65
CA PHE A 116 11.17 10.72 -13.47
C PHE A 116 12.54 10.10 -13.76
N TYR A 117 12.58 9.00 -14.51
CA TYR A 117 13.84 8.33 -14.88
C TYR A 117 14.45 8.84 -16.20
N GLY A 118 14.06 10.02 -16.70
CA GLY A 118 14.61 10.58 -17.94
C GLY A 118 14.34 9.71 -19.17
N ASN A 119 13.15 9.11 -19.23
CA ASN A 119 12.68 8.13 -20.21
C ASN A 119 13.50 6.83 -20.26
N LYS A 120 14.28 6.52 -19.21
CA LYS A 120 14.97 5.24 -19.00
C LYS A 120 14.27 4.44 -17.91
N ILE A 121 13.20 3.73 -18.27
CA ILE A 121 12.31 3.12 -17.29
C ILE A 121 12.88 1.79 -16.81
N PRO A 122 13.03 1.60 -15.48
CA PRO A 122 13.33 0.29 -14.92
C PRO A 122 12.15 -0.66 -15.14
N CYS A 123 12.36 -1.72 -15.90
CA CYS A 123 11.33 -2.71 -16.17
C CYS A 123 11.87 -4.14 -16.09
N TYR A 124 10.95 -5.07 -15.84
CA TYR A 124 11.19 -6.51 -15.84
C TYR A 124 10.06 -7.23 -16.58
N ALA A 125 10.31 -8.47 -16.98
CA ALA A 125 9.22 -9.34 -17.39
C ALA A 125 8.33 -9.61 -16.16
N THR A 126 7.01 -9.68 -16.36
CA THR A 126 6.08 -9.76 -15.21
C THR A 126 6.20 -11.08 -14.45
N ASP A 127 6.64 -12.15 -15.09
CA ASP A 127 6.95 -13.46 -14.49
C ASP A 127 8.25 -13.46 -13.67
N GLU A 128 9.17 -12.54 -13.92
CA GLU A 128 10.39 -12.34 -13.11
C GLU A 128 10.13 -11.60 -11.79
N VAL A 129 8.95 -11.00 -11.64
CA VAL A 129 8.59 -10.24 -10.44
C VAL A 129 7.54 -10.98 -9.63
N GLU A 130 7.93 -11.44 -8.45
CA GLU A 130 7.02 -12.04 -7.47
C GLU A 130 6.09 -10.97 -6.86
N LEU A 131 5.12 -10.50 -7.66
CA LEU A 131 4.12 -9.51 -7.27
C LEU A 131 3.24 -9.98 -6.11
N ALA A 132 3.04 -11.29 -5.99
CA ALA A 132 2.23 -11.92 -4.94
C ALA A 132 2.79 -11.69 -3.53
N GLU A 133 4.10 -11.42 -3.39
CA GLU A 133 4.75 -11.19 -2.10
C GLU A 133 4.62 -9.74 -1.60
N GLY A 134 4.10 -8.83 -2.42
CA GLY A 134 4.00 -7.41 -2.12
C GLY A 134 2.63 -6.97 -1.60
N ASP A 135 2.64 -6.04 -0.65
CA ASP A 135 1.42 -5.36 -0.20
C ASP A 135 0.91 -4.44 -1.33
N LEU A 136 -0.40 -4.44 -1.60
CA LEU A 136 -0.97 -3.42 -2.50
C LEU A 136 -0.96 -2.09 -1.76
N VAL A 137 -0.29 -1.10 -2.33
CA VAL A 137 -0.17 0.22 -1.73
C VAL A 137 -0.48 1.32 -2.74
N GLN A 138 -0.78 2.50 -2.21
CA GLN A 138 -0.76 3.74 -2.95
C GLN A 138 0.22 4.71 -2.30
N VAL A 139 1.04 5.37 -3.12
CA VAL A 139 1.93 6.44 -2.68
C VAL A 139 1.11 7.69 -2.39
N VAL A 140 1.28 8.26 -1.21
CA VAL A 140 0.58 9.47 -0.73
C VAL A 140 1.53 10.64 -0.49
N ASP A 141 2.84 10.42 -0.59
CA ASP A 141 3.88 11.40 -0.29
C ASP A 141 5.15 11.11 -1.14
N GLY A 142 6.06 12.08 -1.23
CA GLY A 142 7.26 11.99 -2.08
C GLY A 142 7.00 12.22 -3.57
N ASP A 143 7.81 11.59 -4.43
CA ASP A 143 7.90 11.94 -5.86
C ASP A 143 6.79 11.35 -6.74
N PHE A 144 6.01 10.39 -6.22
CA PHE A 144 5.03 9.62 -7.00
C PHE A 144 3.62 9.61 -6.39
N PRO A 145 3.05 10.74 -5.94
CA PRO A 145 1.73 10.74 -5.31
C PRO A 145 0.65 10.17 -6.25
N GLY A 146 -0.24 9.34 -5.70
CA GLY A 146 -1.32 8.66 -6.43
C GLY A 146 -0.91 7.33 -7.07
N LEU A 147 0.39 7.02 -7.14
CA LEU A 147 0.92 5.79 -7.72
C LEU A 147 0.45 4.56 -6.93
N THR A 148 -0.23 3.62 -7.59
CA THR A 148 -0.69 2.37 -6.97
C THR A 148 0.07 1.16 -7.55
N GLY A 149 0.55 0.27 -6.68
CA GLY A 149 1.28 -0.93 -7.10
C GLY A 149 1.59 -1.87 -5.92
N ARG A 150 2.35 -2.93 -6.19
CA ARG A 150 2.78 -3.91 -5.17
C ARG A 150 4.09 -3.46 -4.54
N TYR A 151 4.07 -3.13 -3.26
CA TYR A 151 5.22 -2.70 -2.48
C TYR A 151 5.96 -3.89 -1.87
N ILE A 152 7.25 -3.96 -2.17
CA ILE A 152 8.16 -4.98 -1.65
C ILE A 152 9.22 -4.27 -0.80
N SER A 153 9.15 -4.48 0.52
CA SER A 153 10.12 -3.92 1.46
C SER A 153 11.51 -4.52 1.25
N ARG A 154 12.55 -3.67 1.26
CA ARG A 154 13.93 -4.14 1.27
C ARG A 154 14.31 -4.57 2.69
N LYS A 155 14.85 -5.79 2.86
CA LYS A 155 15.28 -6.30 4.17
C LYS A 155 16.29 -5.33 4.80
N GLY A 156 16.08 -4.96 6.06
CA GLY A 156 16.96 -4.05 6.80
C GLY A 156 16.85 -2.56 6.42
N SER A 157 15.92 -2.18 5.52
CA SER A 157 15.70 -0.79 5.11
C SER A 157 14.29 -0.29 5.47
N ARG A 158 14.15 1.03 5.63
CA ARG A 158 12.85 1.71 5.71
C ARG A 158 12.25 2.03 4.34
N SER A 159 12.95 1.69 3.28
CA SER A 159 12.51 1.85 1.90
C SER A 159 12.34 0.50 1.21
N GLY A 160 11.54 0.50 0.16
CA GLY A 160 11.29 -0.65 -0.69
C GLY A 160 11.19 -0.22 -2.15
N LYS A 161 10.67 -1.14 -2.96
CA LYS A 161 10.31 -0.88 -4.35
C LYS A 161 8.82 -1.06 -4.54
N ILE A 162 8.22 -0.29 -5.44
CA ILE A 162 6.86 -0.49 -5.93
C ILE A 162 6.96 -1.07 -7.33
N VAL A 163 6.29 -2.19 -7.55
CA VAL A 163 6.17 -2.84 -8.85
C VAL A 163 4.77 -2.61 -9.38
N ILE A 164 4.68 -2.22 -10.64
CA ILE A 164 3.43 -1.87 -11.31
C ILE A 164 3.32 -2.68 -12.59
N ALA A 165 2.30 -3.53 -12.65
CA ALA A 165 1.97 -4.23 -13.87
C ALA A 165 1.38 -3.22 -14.87
N VAL A 166 2.07 -3.02 -15.99
CA VAL A 166 1.59 -2.17 -17.10
C VAL A 166 0.75 -3.02 -18.05
N THR A 167 1.22 -4.23 -18.31
CA THR A 167 0.50 -5.28 -19.02
C THR A 167 0.74 -6.61 -18.30
N GLN A 168 0.16 -7.70 -18.81
CA GLN A 168 0.43 -9.06 -18.31
C GLN A 168 1.88 -9.54 -18.54
N PHE A 169 2.66 -8.83 -19.36
CA PHE A 169 4.03 -9.21 -19.70
C PHE A 169 5.07 -8.20 -19.22
N LEU A 170 4.67 -6.93 -19.03
CA LEU A 170 5.57 -5.83 -18.71
C LEU A 170 5.23 -5.22 -17.35
N SER A 171 6.22 -5.19 -16.47
CA SER A 171 6.12 -4.54 -15.16
C SER A 171 7.18 -3.43 -15.03
N ALA A 172 6.76 -2.27 -14.54
CA ALA A 172 7.61 -1.14 -14.20
C ALA A 172 8.00 -1.18 -12.73
N VAL A 173 9.19 -0.71 -12.39
CA VAL A 173 9.66 -0.67 -11.00
C VAL A 173 10.11 0.74 -10.60
N VAL A 174 9.59 1.19 -9.46
CA VAL A 174 10.01 2.41 -8.79
C VAL A 174 10.76 2.03 -7.52
N TYR A 175 11.98 2.52 -7.38
CA TYR A 175 12.87 2.20 -6.25
C TYR A 175 12.84 3.27 -5.16
N ASP A 176 13.40 2.92 -4.00
CA ASP A 176 13.69 3.80 -2.87
C ASP A 176 12.47 4.52 -2.28
N ILE A 177 11.29 3.93 -2.44
CA ILE A 177 10.05 4.42 -1.83
C ILE A 177 10.08 4.15 -0.33
N LYS A 178 9.97 5.19 0.48
CA LYS A 178 9.89 5.06 1.95
C LYS A 178 8.56 4.42 2.35
N ALA A 179 8.61 3.52 3.33
CA ALA A 179 7.42 2.87 3.87
C ALA A 179 6.44 3.85 4.53
N ASP A 180 6.90 5.04 4.92
CA ASP A 180 6.06 6.10 5.51
C ASP A 180 5.31 6.90 4.43
N TYR A 181 5.72 6.82 3.16
CA TYR A 181 5.12 7.54 2.03
C TYR A 181 3.97 6.78 1.38
N VAL A 182 3.69 5.57 1.84
CA VAL A 182 2.69 4.69 1.25
C VAL A 182 1.56 4.42 2.23
N ARG A 183 0.34 4.38 1.70
CA ARG A 183 -0.81 3.78 2.36
C ARG A 183 -1.01 2.36 1.87
N VAL A 184 -1.32 1.45 2.77
CA VAL A 184 -1.60 0.05 2.46
C VAL A 184 -3.08 -0.09 2.15
N LEU A 185 -3.39 -0.64 0.99
CA LEU A 185 -4.76 -0.92 0.52
C LEU A 185 -5.13 -2.39 0.76
N GLU A 186 -4.17 -3.29 0.57
CA GLU A 186 -4.32 -4.73 0.76
C GLU A 186 -2.97 -5.31 1.20
N PHE A 187 -2.96 -6.25 2.14
CA PHE A 187 -1.73 -7.00 2.42
C PHE A 187 -1.50 -8.10 1.37
N ALA A 188 -0.24 -8.51 1.22
CA ALA A 188 0.09 -9.72 0.45
C ALA A 188 -0.68 -10.95 1.00
N LYS A 189 -1.07 -11.87 0.10
CA LYS A 189 -1.77 -13.10 0.48
C LYS A 189 -0.90 -13.96 1.39
N ASP A 190 -1.52 -14.63 2.36
CA ASP A 190 -0.86 -15.51 3.35
C ASP A 190 0.24 -14.84 4.20
N SER A 191 0.27 -13.52 4.22
CA SER A 191 1.27 -12.76 4.95
C SER A 191 0.91 -12.63 6.44
N LYS A 192 1.66 -13.34 7.31
CA LYS A 192 1.65 -13.08 8.76
C LYS A 192 2.04 -11.64 9.12
N ARG A 193 2.70 -10.92 8.19
CA ARG A 193 3.20 -9.55 8.42
C ARG A 193 2.09 -8.53 8.66
N ALA A 194 0.87 -8.79 8.19
CA ALA A 194 -0.28 -7.91 8.42
C ALA A 194 -0.51 -7.66 9.91
N TYR A 195 -0.61 -8.76 10.66
CA TYR A 195 -0.83 -8.74 12.09
C TYR A 195 0.39 -8.15 12.84
N ASP A 196 1.61 -8.52 12.44
CA ASP A 196 2.84 -8.04 13.07
C ASP A 196 3.00 -6.52 12.93
N GLN A 197 2.68 -5.95 11.76
CA GLN A 197 2.74 -4.50 11.52
C GLN A 197 1.75 -3.73 12.40
N ILE A 198 0.54 -4.26 12.58
CA ILE A 198 -0.50 -3.68 13.44
C ILE A 198 -0.08 -3.79 14.92
N GLU A 199 0.44 -4.95 15.35
CA GLU A 199 0.87 -5.14 16.74
C GLU A 199 2.09 -4.29 17.12
N ALA A 200 3.03 -4.09 16.20
CA ALA A 200 4.22 -3.26 16.42
C ALA A 200 3.90 -1.79 16.75
N PHE A 201 2.68 -1.31 16.43
CA PHE A 201 2.24 0.04 16.76
C PHE A 201 1.80 0.20 18.22
N VAL A 202 1.33 -0.86 18.88
CA VAL A 202 0.72 -0.81 20.22
C VAL A 202 1.60 -0.11 21.26
N PRO A 203 2.92 -0.39 21.39
CA PRO A 203 3.76 0.28 22.38
C PRO A 203 3.90 1.79 22.14
N ARG A 204 3.89 2.22 20.86
CA ARG A 204 3.94 3.65 20.51
C ARG A 204 2.62 4.34 20.87
N LEU A 205 1.49 3.64 20.66
CA LEU A 205 0.18 4.13 21.06
C LEU A 205 0.07 4.28 22.58
N PHE A 206 0.59 3.34 23.37
CA PHE A 206 0.61 3.46 24.84
C PHE A 206 1.36 4.70 25.33
N LYS A 207 2.53 5.00 24.74
CA LYS A 207 3.26 6.24 25.05
C LYS A 207 2.40 7.48 24.76
N ALA A 208 1.70 7.50 23.63
CA ALA A 208 0.81 8.60 23.26
C ALA A 208 -0.41 8.69 24.20
N LEU A 209 -0.96 7.55 24.59
CA LEU A 209 -2.11 7.45 25.48
C LEU A 209 -1.80 8.03 26.87
N ARG A 210 -0.62 7.75 27.43
CA ARG A 210 -0.18 8.35 28.70
C ARG A 210 -0.08 9.87 28.60
N ALA A 211 0.50 10.36 27.50
CA ALA A 211 0.66 11.78 27.26
C ALA A 211 -0.69 12.51 27.13
N TYR A 212 -1.64 11.88 26.42
CA TYR A 212 -3.02 12.34 26.27
C TYR A 212 -3.76 12.37 27.62
N HIS A 213 -3.75 11.26 28.37
CA HIS A 213 -4.39 11.17 29.68
C HIS A 213 -3.83 12.19 30.68
N GLY A 214 -2.50 12.33 30.74
CA GLY A 214 -1.82 13.30 31.59
C GLY A 214 -1.99 14.76 31.15
N ARG A 215 -2.73 15.03 30.06
CA ARG A 215 -2.89 16.36 29.44
C ARG A 215 -1.55 17.06 29.17
N THR A 216 -0.54 16.27 28.83
CA THR A 216 0.80 16.77 28.52
C THR A 216 0.86 17.20 27.05
N LYS A 217 1.86 18.04 26.71
CA LYS A 217 2.03 18.51 25.35
C LYS A 217 2.36 17.34 24.40
N LEU A 218 1.53 17.16 23.38
CA LEU A 218 1.77 16.20 22.30
C LEU A 218 2.78 16.80 21.31
N ASP A 219 4.06 16.50 21.49
CA ASP A 219 5.13 16.92 20.58
C ASP A 219 5.21 16.03 19.33
N ALA A 220 6.07 16.42 18.37
CA ALA A 220 6.28 15.68 17.13
C ALA A 220 6.76 14.23 17.34
N SER A 221 7.44 13.93 18.46
CA SER A 221 7.90 12.57 18.76
C SER A 221 6.74 11.62 19.09
N ILE A 222 5.60 12.18 19.52
CA ILE A 222 4.36 11.45 19.80
C ILE A 222 3.42 11.52 18.60
N THR A 223 3.21 12.70 18.02
CA THR A 223 2.19 12.88 16.97
C THR A 223 2.60 12.30 15.62
N ALA A 224 3.89 12.38 15.24
CA ALA A 224 4.32 11.90 13.92
C ALA A 224 4.12 10.37 13.73
N PRO A 225 4.49 9.49 14.69
CA PRO A 225 4.20 8.06 14.56
C PRO A 225 2.71 7.72 14.45
N LEU A 226 1.85 8.46 15.15
CA LEU A 226 0.39 8.28 15.08
C LEU A 226 -0.14 8.70 13.71
N SER A 227 0.27 9.88 13.22
CA SER A 227 -0.14 10.39 11.91
C SER A 227 0.30 9.46 10.77
N VAL A 228 1.54 8.95 10.83
CA VAL A 228 2.03 7.95 9.86
C VAL A 228 1.21 6.66 9.92
N PHE A 229 0.88 6.16 11.12
CA PHE A 229 0.06 4.96 11.26
C PHE A 229 -1.35 5.16 10.67
N CYS A 230 -2.02 6.26 11.03
CA CYS A 230 -3.32 6.62 10.49
C CYS A 230 -3.30 6.70 8.96
N ARG A 231 -2.41 7.53 8.39
CA ARG A 231 -2.26 7.69 6.93
C ARG A 231 -1.95 6.37 6.22
N ARG A 232 -1.18 5.50 6.87
CA ARG A 232 -0.75 4.24 6.28
C ARG A 232 -1.86 3.19 6.22
N PHE A 233 -2.80 3.19 7.17
CA PHE A 233 -3.75 2.08 7.33
C PHE A 233 -5.24 2.47 7.29
N ASP A 234 -5.57 3.76 7.15
CA ASP A 234 -6.94 4.27 7.11
C ASP A 234 -7.82 3.67 5.99
N SER A 235 -7.24 3.28 4.85
CA SER A 235 -7.96 2.66 3.71
C SER A 235 -7.66 1.18 3.52
N LEU A 236 -7.08 0.53 4.52
CA LEU A 236 -6.71 -0.87 4.43
C LEU A 236 -7.95 -1.77 4.45
N SER A 237 -8.00 -2.70 3.50
CA SER A 237 -8.91 -3.85 3.50
C SER A 237 -8.21 -5.07 4.11
N ILE A 238 -8.86 -5.72 5.10
CA ILE A 238 -8.35 -6.91 5.77
C ILE A 238 -9.44 -7.99 5.75
N ASP A 239 -9.12 -9.15 5.19
CA ASP A 239 -10.00 -10.33 5.17
C ASP A 239 -9.86 -11.18 6.46
N ASN A 240 -9.90 -10.51 7.61
CA ASN A 240 -9.86 -11.12 8.93
C ASN A 240 -10.51 -10.18 9.95
N ALA A 241 -11.74 -10.50 10.34
CA ALA A 241 -12.56 -9.63 11.19
C ALA A 241 -11.92 -9.31 12.55
N LYS A 242 -11.14 -10.24 13.14
CA LYS A 242 -10.45 -10.01 14.42
C LYS A 242 -9.29 -9.03 14.27
N THR A 243 -8.48 -9.20 13.22
CA THR A 243 -7.37 -8.29 12.93
C THR A 243 -7.89 -6.92 12.52
N ASP A 244 -8.96 -6.86 11.72
CA ASP A 244 -9.62 -5.61 11.35
C ASP A 244 -10.21 -4.89 12.57
N ALA A 245 -10.91 -5.59 13.46
CA ALA A 245 -11.37 -5.01 14.73
C ALA A 245 -10.22 -4.38 15.54
N LYS A 246 -9.07 -5.07 15.64
CA LYS A 246 -7.89 -4.53 16.31
C LYS A 246 -7.33 -3.31 15.58
N LEU A 247 -7.26 -3.32 14.24
CA LEU A 247 -6.83 -2.17 13.46
C LEU A 247 -7.74 -0.96 13.72
N GLN A 248 -9.06 -1.13 13.63
CA GLN A 248 -10.01 -0.05 13.86
C GLN A 248 -9.92 0.52 15.28
N LEU A 249 -9.72 -0.34 16.28
CA LEU A 249 -9.45 0.08 17.65
C LEU A 249 -8.21 0.98 17.75
N LEU A 250 -7.10 0.60 17.10
CA LEU A 250 -5.88 1.41 17.12
C LEU A 250 -6.04 2.71 16.32
N LEU A 251 -6.72 2.67 15.17
CA LEU A 251 -6.99 3.85 14.35
C LEU A 251 -7.87 4.87 15.10
N MET A 252 -8.98 4.43 15.70
CA MET A 252 -9.86 5.32 16.45
C MET A 252 -9.16 5.93 17.67
N THR A 253 -8.32 5.15 18.37
CA THR A 253 -7.57 5.66 19.52
C THR A 253 -6.53 6.69 19.08
N ALA A 254 -5.76 6.39 18.02
CA ALA A 254 -4.74 7.28 17.51
C ALA A 254 -5.33 8.59 16.95
N SER A 255 -6.42 8.50 16.18
CA SER A 255 -7.08 9.67 15.60
C SER A 255 -7.71 10.55 16.68
N LYS A 256 -8.31 9.96 17.73
CA LYS A 256 -8.81 10.69 18.89
C LYS A 256 -7.70 11.47 19.61
N ILE A 257 -6.54 10.84 19.82
CA ILE A 257 -5.37 11.52 20.42
C ILE A 257 -4.87 12.67 19.53
N LEU A 258 -4.90 12.49 18.21
CA LEU A 258 -4.50 13.53 17.24
C LEU A 258 -5.55 14.63 17.05
N GLY A 259 -6.79 14.43 17.50
CA GLY A 259 -7.92 15.33 17.25
C GLY A 259 -8.52 15.21 15.84
N ASP A 260 -8.21 14.15 15.09
CA ASP A 260 -8.83 13.86 13.79
C ASP A 260 -10.18 13.15 14.01
N MET A 261 -11.22 13.96 14.20
CA MET A 261 -12.57 13.46 14.48
C MET A 261 -13.21 12.74 13.28
N ASN A 262 -12.82 13.07 12.04
CA ASN A 262 -13.36 12.39 10.87
C ASN A 262 -12.88 10.94 10.81
N LEU A 263 -11.57 10.72 10.97
CA LEU A 263 -11.02 9.37 11.01
C LEU A 263 -11.49 8.61 12.26
N TYR A 264 -11.63 9.29 13.40
CA TYR A 264 -12.20 8.70 14.62
C TYR A 264 -13.58 8.09 14.37
N GLU A 265 -14.53 8.86 13.82
CA GLU A 265 -15.90 8.37 13.63
C GLU A 265 -15.98 7.23 12.60
N LEU A 266 -15.19 7.30 11.52
CA LEU A 266 -15.11 6.22 10.53
C LEU A 266 -14.55 4.93 11.15
N ALA A 267 -13.45 5.03 11.90
CA ALA A 267 -12.84 3.89 12.56
C ALA A 267 -13.74 3.32 13.66
N ARG A 268 -14.40 4.17 14.45
CA ARG A 268 -15.36 3.77 15.49
C ARG A 268 -16.55 3.02 14.89
N SER A 269 -17.19 3.56 13.86
CA SER A 269 -18.33 2.90 13.20
C SER A 269 -17.98 1.53 12.62
N ARG A 270 -16.75 1.36 12.10
CA ARG A 270 -16.27 0.05 11.65
C ARG A 270 -15.91 -0.86 12.82
N PHE A 271 -15.32 -0.33 13.88
CA PHE A 271 -15.02 -1.08 15.11
C PHE A 271 -16.28 -1.65 15.75
N ASP A 272 -17.35 -0.86 15.90
CA ASP A 272 -18.59 -1.28 16.55
C ASP A 272 -19.25 -2.49 15.84
N ARG A 273 -19.09 -2.59 14.52
CA ARG A 273 -19.55 -3.73 13.73
C ARG A 273 -18.68 -4.99 13.90
N LEU A 274 -17.44 -4.82 14.35
CA LEU A 274 -16.43 -5.88 14.36
C LEU A 274 -16.00 -6.30 15.78
N CYS A 275 -16.27 -5.49 16.80
CA CYS A 275 -15.73 -5.65 18.16
C CYS A 275 -16.04 -7.02 18.78
N ASN A 276 -17.18 -7.61 18.44
CA ASN A 276 -17.60 -8.95 18.88
C ASN A 276 -16.66 -10.08 18.42
N ASN A 277 -15.82 -9.85 17.40
CA ASN A 277 -14.79 -10.79 16.97
C ASN A 277 -13.57 -10.82 17.92
N ILE A 278 -13.45 -9.85 18.85
CA ILE A 278 -12.42 -9.83 19.88
C ILE A 278 -12.91 -10.66 21.08
N THR A 279 -12.72 -11.98 20.99
CA THR A 279 -13.21 -12.93 22.00
C THR A 279 -12.24 -13.16 23.15
N ASN A 280 -10.93 -13.10 22.88
CA ASN A 280 -9.89 -13.40 23.86
C ASN A 280 -9.79 -12.33 24.97
N PRO A 281 -9.56 -12.71 26.25
CA PRO A 281 -9.57 -11.77 27.38
C PRO A 281 -8.57 -10.62 27.25
N TRP A 282 -7.36 -10.90 26.75
CA TRP A 282 -6.33 -9.89 26.54
C TRP A 282 -6.70 -8.85 25.47
N GLY A 283 -7.36 -9.27 24.40
CA GLY A 283 -7.89 -8.38 23.37
C GLY A 283 -9.01 -7.49 23.92
N LYS A 284 -9.94 -8.08 24.70
CA LYS A 284 -11.00 -7.31 25.37
C LYS A 284 -10.43 -6.32 26.38
N ALA A 285 -9.40 -6.72 27.13
CA ALA A 285 -8.69 -5.83 28.03
C ALA A 285 -7.93 -4.72 27.28
N LEU A 286 -7.35 -4.98 26.11
CA LEU A 286 -6.78 -3.91 25.30
C LEU A 286 -7.87 -2.91 24.86
N THR A 287 -9.03 -3.40 24.40
CA THR A 287 -10.18 -2.54 24.06
C THR A 287 -10.61 -1.67 25.24
N ALA A 288 -10.81 -2.29 26.41
CA ALA A 288 -11.23 -1.60 27.63
C ALA A 288 -10.21 -0.55 28.08
N LEU A 289 -8.91 -0.84 27.96
CA LEU A 289 -7.85 0.12 28.28
C LEU A 289 -7.92 1.35 27.37
N LEU A 290 -7.93 1.14 26.04
CA LEU A 290 -7.84 2.24 25.09
C LEU A 290 -9.08 3.13 25.11
N ILE A 291 -10.28 2.53 25.18
CA ILE A 291 -11.53 3.28 25.26
C ILE A 291 -11.65 3.95 26.64
N GLY A 292 -11.45 3.19 27.72
CA GLY A 292 -11.60 3.70 29.09
C GLY A 292 -10.67 4.89 29.38
N VAL A 293 -9.41 4.83 28.95
CA VAL A 293 -8.49 5.97 29.13
C VAL A 293 -8.87 7.16 28.25
N THR A 294 -9.29 6.94 27.00
CA THR A 294 -9.62 8.07 26.10
C THR A 294 -10.97 8.73 26.41
N ASP A 295 -11.90 8.00 27.03
CA ASP A 295 -13.22 8.48 27.45
C ASP A 295 -13.26 8.91 28.93
N GLY A 296 -12.23 8.56 29.72
CA GLY A 296 -12.20 8.81 31.17
C GLY A 296 -13.13 7.88 31.96
N ASP A 297 -13.41 6.69 31.42
CA ASP A 297 -14.28 5.68 32.02
C ASP A 297 -13.47 4.70 32.90
N MET A 298 -13.50 4.95 34.21
CA MET A 298 -12.80 4.14 35.21
C MET A 298 -13.43 2.76 35.41
N ASP A 299 -14.75 2.62 35.25
CA ASP A 299 -15.45 1.34 35.43
C ASP A 299 -15.08 0.38 34.29
N MET A 300 -14.92 0.91 33.08
CA MET A 300 -14.41 0.16 31.93
C MET A 300 -12.97 -0.31 32.17
N LEU A 301 -12.12 0.54 32.75
CA LEU A 301 -10.74 0.16 33.09
C LEU A 301 -10.69 -0.96 34.14
N LEU A 302 -11.48 -0.85 35.20
CA LEU A 302 -11.56 -1.90 36.23
C LEU A 302 -12.07 -3.22 35.65
N SER A 303 -13.14 -3.16 34.86
CA SER A 303 -13.69 -4.33 34.16
C SER A 303 -12.65 -4.98 33.23
N GLY A 304 -11.90 -4.17 32.49
CA GLY A 304 -10.81 -4.62 31.64
C GLY A 304 -9.68 -5.31 32.40
N LYS A 305 -9.28 -4.76 33.56
CA LYS A 305 -8.25 -5.36 34.42
C LYS A 305 -8.68 -6.72 34.97
N LEU A 306 -9.95 -6.87 35.34
CA LEU A 306 -10.49 -8.15 35.84
C LEU A 306 -10.40 -9.28 34.81
N LEU A 307 -10.51 -8.96 33.51
CA LEU A 307 -10.43 -9.96 32.43
C LEU A 307 -9.06 -10.64 32.33
N ILE A 308 -7.97 -9.97 32.72
CA ILE A 308 -6.60 -10.51 32.65
C ILE A 308 -6.13 -11.14 33.96
N GLY A 309 -6.94 -11.09 35.02
CA GLY A 309 -6.66 -11.72 36.31
C GLY A 309 -5.33 -11.32 36.96
N GLU A 310 -4.82 -12.20 37.83
CA GLU A 310 -3.51 -12.04 38.47
C GLU A 310 -2.35 -12.35 37.51
N ARG A 311 -1.15 -11.86 37.85
CA ARG A 311 0.05 -12.08 37.05
C ARG A 311 0.41 -13.57 37.04
N THR A 312 0.74 -14.09 35.86
CA THR A 312 1.20 -15.49 35.70
C THR A 312 2.63 -15.56 35.19
N GLU A 313 3.34 -16.67 35.44
CA GLU A 313 4.73 -16.87 34.99
C GLU A 313 4.89 -16.99 33.45
N ARG A 314 3.79 -17.15 32.71
CA ARG A 314 3.80 -17.42 31.25
C ARG A 314 3.34 -16.26 30.38
N GLU A 315 3.29 -15.03 30.92
CA GLU A 315 2.86 -13.86 30.15
C GLU A 315 3.84 -13.51 29.02
N SER A 316 3.30 -13.27 27.83
CA SER A 316 4.09 -12.75 26.72
C SER A 316 4.52 -11.30 26.97
N LYS A 317 5.51 -10.81 26.23
CA LYS A 317 5.95 -9.40 26.34
C LYS A 317 4.79 -8.42 26.14
N SER A 318 3.92 -8.65 25.15
CA SER A 318 2.75 -7.81 24.87
C SER A 318 1.73 -7.84 26.02
N GLN A 319 1.55 -9.00 26.67
CA GLN A 319 0.66 -9.16 27.83
C GLN A 319 1.20 -8.41 29.05
N SER A 320 2.48 -8.57 29.35
CA SER A 320 3.15 -7.83 30.44
C SER A 320 3.06 -6.32 30.24
N GLN A 321 3.29 -5.83 29.01
CA GLN A 321 3.14 -4.40 28.68
C GLN A 321 1.71 -3.89 28.89
N LEU A 322 0.69 -4.64 28.46
CA LEU A 322 -0.70 -4.23 28.69
C LEU A 322 -1.01 -4.17 30.19
N ARG A 323 -0.52 -5.14 30.98
CA ARG A 323 -0.70 -5.16 32.42
C ARG A 323 -0.07 -3.95 33.09
N GLU A 324 1.14 -3.59 32.70
CA GLU A 324 1.85 -2.40 33.18
C GLU A 324 1.09 -1.10 32.87
N GLU A 325 0.43 -1.01 31.71
CA GLU A 325 -0.44 0.14 31.42
C GLU A 325 -1.63 0.22 32.39
N TYR A 326 -2.31 -0.90 32.67
CA TYR A 326 -3.37 -0.91 33.68
C TYR A 326 -2.86 -0.47 35.05
N ASP A 327 -1.69 -0.96 35.48
CA ASP A 327 -1.11 -0.60 36.77
C ASP A 327 -0.77 0.91 36.82
N TYR A 328 -0.35 1.50 35.70
CA TYR A 328 -0.12 2.94 35.59
C TYR A 328 -1.41 3.76 35.78
N TYR A 329 -2.50 3.45 35.07
CA TYR A 329 -3.74 4.24 35.14
C TYR A 329 -4.51 4.00 36.44
N LEU A 330 -4.58 2.76 36.92
CA LEU A 330 -5.29 2.44 38.18
C LEU A 330 -4.46 2.86 39.41
N GLY A 331 -3.13 2.72 39.36
CA GLY A 331 -2.24 3.14 40.44
C GLY A 331 -2.24 4.65 40.65
N ALA A 332 -2.39 5.44 39.58
CA ALA A 332 -2.51 6.90 39.65
C ALA A 332 -3.78 7.39 40.36
N THR A 333 -4.80 6.53 40.52
CA THR A 333 -6.08 6.86 41.18
C THR A 333 -6.12 6.53 42.67
N GLY A 334 -5.04 5.99 43.26
CA GLY A 334 -4.94 5.76 44.70
C GLY A 334 -5.79 4.61 45.24
N LEU A 335 -6.33 3.73 44.38
CA LEU A 335 -7.05 2.53 44.79
C LEU A 335 -6.07 1.46 45.28
N SER A 336 -5.66 1.59 46.55
CA SER A 336 -5.08 0.51 47.34
C SER A 336 -6.08 -0.65 47.42
N SER A 337 -5.64 -1.80 46.90
CA SER A 337 -5.99 -3.17 47.32
C SER A 337 -7.13 -3.32 48.35
N SER A 338 -8.38 -3.20 47.92
CA SER A 338 -9.51 -3.82 48.63
C SER A 338 -10.68 -4.10 47.68
N VAL A 339 -10.50 -5.00 46.72
CA VAL A 339 -11.65 -5.63 46.06
C VAL A 339 -11.91 -6.96 46.75
N THR A 340 -12.62 -6.86 47.87
CA THR A 340 -13.24 -7.99 48.55
C THR A 340 -14.42 -8.47 47.68
N LYS A 341 -14.42 -9.78 47.39
CA LYS A 341 -15.49 -10.58 46.78
C LYS A 341 -16.91 -9.99 46.94
N CYS A 342 -17.63 -9.77 45.84
CA CYS A 342 -19.07 -10.03 45.72
C CYS A 342 -19.54 -10.02 44.24
N PRO A 343 -20.70 -10.63 43.93
CA PRO A 343 -20.83 -11.55 42.79
C PRO A 343 -21.50 -10.95 41.54
N MET A 344 -21.19 -11.58 40.40
CA MET A 344 -22.01 -11.73 39.19
C MET A 344 -23.00 -10.60 38.88
N ILE A 345 -22.61 -9.71 37.96
CA ILE A 345 -23.58 -9.03 37.10
C ILE A 345 -23.31 -9.50 35.66
N ALA A 346 -24.33 -10.17 35.14
CA ALA A 346 -24.45 -10.59 33.76
C ALA A 346 -24.76 -9.39 32.85
N CYS A 347 -24.35 -9.54 31.59
CA CYS A 347 -24.85 -8.83 30.40
C CYS A 347 -24.57 -7.31 30.29
N ALA A 348 -23.64 -6.95 29.40
CA ALA A 348 -23.94 -6.65 28.00
C ALA A 348 -22.63 -6.39 27.22
N PHE A 349 -22.31 -7.26 26.27
CA PHE A 349 -21.40 -7.00 25.14
C PHE A 349 -21.98 -7.72 23.93
#